data_AF-A0A0D7AID5-F1
#
_entry.id   AF-A0A0D7AID5-F1
#
_cell.length_a   1.000
_cell.length_b   1.000
_cell.length_c   1.000
_cell.angle_alpha   90.00
_cell.angle_beta   90.00
_cell.angle_gamma   90.00
#
_symmetry.space_group_name_H-M   'P 1'
#
loop_
_entity.id
_entity.type
_entity.pdbx_description
1 polymer ?
#
loop_
_entity_poly.entity_id
_entity_poly.type
_entity_poly.pdbx_seq_one_letter_code
_entity_poly.pdbx_strand_id
1 'polypeptide(L)'
;MPFVNRAECEIISPSYYSVDLGLGEGGVLYTEQSAMSSVRHLWFMLNDASRPSVITSTPTNVMYPCGYVAVDAVRRQITGYNSEQMDWIIHSTSIAAAASGFHGYFCARFDKPFVVVGVCKNYTLLPADIEEAEGSLVSAFARFDVPEGQCSLQVDVRVRVSFISMAQACRNLDGEIPDGTSLEETARPTRTQWAEKLDRITIEGAASDNDLSTFYTVVYHSLQYPYEQHEWDGRPV
;
A
#
# COMPACT_ATOMS: atom_id res chain seq x y z
N MET A 1 -8.25 -13.10 12.95
CA MET A 1 -8.24 -12.39 14.25
C MET A 1 -8.54 -10.93 13.98
N PRO A 2 -9.57 -10.29 14.54
CA PRO A 2 -9.76 -8.84 14.38
C PRO A 2 -8.81 -8.08 15.33
N PHE A 3 -8.11 -7.08 14.82
CA PHE A 3 -7.29 -6.15 15.61
C PHE A 3 -8.19 -5.18 16.37
N VAL A 4 -7.87 -4.90 17.64
CA VAL A 4 -8.61 -3.91 18.45
C VAL A 4 -7.86 -2.57 18.36
N ASN A 5 -8.50 -1.57 17.75
CA ASN A 5 -7.95 -0.19 17.71
C ASN A 5 -8.07 0.44 19.11
N ARG A 6 -6.92 0.82 19.70
CA ARG A 6 -6.90 1.73 20.85
C ARG A 6 -6.76 3.16 20.31
N ALA A 7 -7.84 3.92 20.38
CA ALA A 7 -7.96 5.28 19.86
C ALA A 7 -6.95 6.33 20.43
N GLU A 8 -6.04 5.93 21.32
CA GLU A 8 -5.06 6.83 21.97
C GLU A 8 -3.64 6.76 21.36
N CYS A 9 -3.39 5.90 20.37
CA CYS A 9 -2.05 5.71 19.78
C CYS A 9 -2.07 5.71 18.25
N GLU A 10 -2.84 6.62 17.64
CA GLU A 10 -2.88 6.84 16.19
C GLU A 10 -2.35 8.24 15.86
N ILE A 11 -1.38 8.33 14.94
CA ILE A 11 -0.82 9.59 14.43
C ILE A 11 -1.10 9.66 12.95
N ILE A 12 -1.64 10.79 12.50
CA ILE A 12 -1.99 11.01 11.09
C ILE A 12 -1.43 12.36 10.63
N SER A 13 -0.71 12.37 9.53
CA SER A 13 -0.23 13.57 8.85
C SER A 13 -0.20 13.35 7.32
N PRO A 14 -0.07 14.42 6.51
CA PRO A 14 0.03 14.31 5.06
C PRO A 14 1.20 13.43 4.54
N SER A 15 2.25 13.23 5.34
CA SER A 15 3.47 12.51 4.94
C SER A 15 3.73 11.23 5.73
N TYR A 16 2.99 10.97 6.80
CA TYR A 16 3.28 9.91 7.75
C TYR A 16 2.04 9.52 8.54
N TYR A 17 1.87 8.23 8.77
CA TYR A 17 0.83 7.66 9.60
C TYR A 17 1.42 6.57 10.49
N SER A 18 0.97 6.48 11.75
CA SER A 18 1.31 5.37 12.63
C SER A 18 0.15 4.94 13.51
N VAL A 19 0.12 3.66 13.88
CA VAL A 19 -0.90 3.11 14.76
C VAL A 19 -0.36 1.92 15.56
N ASP A 20 -0.79 1.81 16.81
CA ASP A 20 -0.59 0.62 17.65
C ASP A 20 -1.78 -0.34 17.51
N LEU A 21 -1.54 -1.52 16.95
CA LEU A 21 -2.55 -2.57 16.81
C LEU A 21 -2.41 -3.58 17.96
N GLY A 22 -3.43 -3.65 18.82
CA GLY A 22 -3.49 -4.68 19.86
C GLY A 22 -3.69 -6.07 19.27
N LEU A 23 -2.80 -6.99 19.60
CA LEU A 23 -2.92 -8.41 19.29
C LEU A 23 -3.72 -9.11 20.40
N GLY A 24 -4.62 -10.01 20.03
CA GLY A 24 -5.58 -10.64 20.96
C GLY A 24 -4.97 -11.39 22.16
N GLU A 25 -3.67 -11.70 22.13
CA GLU A 25 -2.93 -12.39 23.20
C GLU A 25 -2.04 -11.44 24.03
N GLY A 26 -2.24 -10.12 23.95
CA GLY A 26 -1.52 -9.12 24.75
C GLY A 26 -0.22 -8.57 24.13
N GLY A 27 0.07 -8.95 22.88
CA GLY A 27 1.09 -8.31 22.06
C GLY A 27 0.61 -6.98 21.46
N VAL A 28 1.54 -6.13 21.05
CA VAL A 28 1.25 -4.91 20.27
C VAL A 28 2.04 -4.98 18.99
N LEU A 29 1.36 -4.73 17.86
CA LEU A 29 1.98 -4.51 16.57
C LEU A 29 2.00 -3.01 16.31
N TYR A 30 3.17 -2.41 16.43
CA TYR A 30 3.39 -1.02 15.99
C TYR A 30 3.47 -0.99 14.46
N THR A 31 2.81 -0.02 13.85
CA THR A 31 2.77 0.16 12.40
C THR A 31 3.05 1.60 12.07
N GLU A 32 3.90 1.82 11.07
CA GLU A 32 4.15 3.12 10.47
C GLU A 32 4.06 3.02 8.95
N GLN A 33 3.65 4.11 8.31
CA GLN A 33 3.69 4.23 6.85
C GLN A 33 4.02 5.65 6.41
N SER A 34 4.66 5.75 5.26
CA SER A 34 4.89 7.01 4.55
C SER A 34 4.71 6.77 3.05
N ALA A 35 4.40 7.82 2.31
CA ALA A 35 4.19 7.72 0.87
C ALA A 35 4.88 8.86 0.12
N MET A 36 5.39 8.52 -1.05
CA MET A 36 5.69 9.46 -2.14
C MET A 36 4.52 9.45 -3.14
N SER A 37 4.58 10.27 -4.20
CA SER A 37 3.47 10.42 -5.17
C SER A 37 2.94 9.10 -5.73
N SER A 38 3.77 8.04 -5.71
CA SER A 38 3.44 6.78 -6.33
C SER A 38 4.00 5.53 -5.59
N VAL A 39 4.77 5.74 -4.51
CA VAL A 39 5.35 4.69 -3.65
C VAL A 39 4.73 4.74 -2.26
N ARG A 40 4.47 3.58 -1.67
CA ARG A 40 4.04 3.45 -0.27
C ARG A 40 5.08 2.63 0.49
N HIS A 41 5.64 3.19 1.54
CA HIS A 41 6.41 2.46 2.55
C HIS A 41 5.40 2.07 3.63
N LEU A 42 5.19 0.78 3.83
CA LEU A 42 4.17 0.22 4.72
C LEU A 42 4.81 -0.71 5.74
N TRP A 43 4.18 -0.83 6.92
CA TRP A 43 4.53 -1.86 7.89
C TRP A 43 3.31 -2.68 8.33
N PHE A 44 2.86 -3.67 7.52
CA PHE A 44 2.35 -5.00 7.92
C PHE A 44 1.79 -5.73 6.70
N MET A 45 1.62 -7.06 6.79
CA MET A 45 1.02 -7.91 5.75
C MET A 45 -0.34 -8.48 6.13
N LEU A 46 -1.31 -8.25 5.24
CA LEU A 46 -2.03 -9.33 4.57
C LEU A 46 -2.10 -8.88 3.10
N ASN A 47 -1.17 -9.34 2.27
CA ASN A 47 -1.15 -8.98 0.85
C ASN A 47 -2.16 -9.84 0.10
N ASP A 48 -3.44 -9.53 0.28
CA ASP A 48 -4.48 -10.07 -0.59
C ASP A 48 -4.35 -9.42 -1.96
N ALA A 49 -3.71 -10.13 -2.91
CA ALA A 49 -3.67 -9.71 -4.31
C ALA A 49 -5.07 -9.74 -4.94
N SER A 50 -6.00 -10.50 -4.37
CA SER A 50 -7.43 -10.35 -4.62
C SER A 50 -8.22 -10.63 -3.36
N ARG A 51 -9.13 -9.72 -3.02
CA ARG A 51 -10.06 -9.84 -1.90
C ARG A 51 -11.49 -9.75 -2.42
N PRO A 52 -12.47 -10.26 -1.69
CA PRO A 52 -13.87 -10.03 -2.05
C PRO A 52 -14.14 -8.52 -2.04
N SER A 53 -14.62 -7.98 -3.16
CA SER A 53 -14.97 -6.56 -3.28
C SER A 53 -16.48 -6.38 -3.34
N VAL A 54 -17.01 -5.48 -2.51
CA VAL A 54 -18.43 -5.17 -2.45
C VAL A 54 -18.70 -4.00 -3.40
N ILE A 55 -19.50 -4.24 -4.44
CA ILE A 55 -19.73 -3.27 -5.52
C ILE A 55 -20.89 -2.31 -5.22
N THR A 56 -21.74 -2.61 -4.23
CA THR A 56 -22.92 -1.79 -3.89
C THR A 56 -23.09 -1.59 -2.39
N SER A 57 -24.05 -0.75 -1.98
CA SER A 57 -24.48 -0.64 -0.57
C SER A 57 -25.06 -1.94 0.00
N THR A 58 -25.18 -2.99 -0.82
CA THR A 58 -25.60 -4.32 -0.40
C THR A 58 -24.36 -5.20 -0.16
N PRO A 59 -24.08 -5.61 1.09
CA PRO A 59 -22.89 -6.39 1.43
C PRO A 59 -22.84 -7.80 0.81
N THR A 60 -23.88 -8.22 0.09
CA THR A 60 -23.95 -9.51 -0.61
C THR A 60 -23.56 -9.45 -2.09
N ASN A 61 -23.38 -8.25 -2.66
CA ASN A 61 -22.96 -8.09 -4.06
C ASN A 61 -21.43 -8.07 -4.15
N VAL A 62 -20.84 -9.27 -4.06
CA VAL A 62 -19.40 -9.47 -3.93
C VAL A 62 -18.82 -9.98 -5.26
N MET A 63 -17.81 -9.29 -5.77
CA MET A 63 -17.00 -9.75 -6.89
C MET A 63 -15.68 -10.34 -6.38
N TYR A 64 -15.20 -11.35 -7.11
CA TYR A 64 -13.92 -12.00 -6.86
C TYR A 64 -12.98 -11.75 -8.04
N PRO A 65 -12.40 -10.53 -8.15
CA PRO A 65 -11.49 -10.20 -9.23
C PRO A 65 -10.34 -11.20 -9.28
N CYS A 66 -9.91 -11.53 -10.49
CA CYS A 66 -8.70 -12.33 -10.65
C CYS A 66 -7.49 -11.49 -10.25
N GLY A 67 -6.55 -12.14 -9.58
CA GLY A 67 -5.24 -11.59 -9.31
C GLY A 67 -4.17 -12.63 -9.55
N TYR A 68 -2.93 -12.18 -9.41
CA TYR A 68 -1.75 -13.03 -9.39
C TYR A 68 -0.86 -12.59 -8.24
N VAL A 69 -0.20 -13.55 -7.62
CA VAL A 69 0.85 -13.29 -6.64
C VAL A 69 2.00 -14.25 -6.84
N ALA A 70 3.21 -13.76 -6.63
CA ALA A 70 4.43 -14.55 -6.62
C ALA A 70 5.33 -14.09 -5.47
N VAL A 71 5.97 -15.05 -4.82
CA VAL A 71 6.96 -14.83 -3.77
C VAL A 71 8.34 -15.22 -4.29
N ASP A 72 9.31 -14.34 -4.11
CA ASP A 72 10.71 -14.64 -4.38
C ASP A 72 11.50 -14.39 -3.09
N ALA A 73 11.82 -15.49 -2.41
CA ALA A 73 12.52 -15.46 -1.13
C ALA A 73 13.98 -15.02 -1.26
N VAL A 74 14.63 -15.25 -2.41
CA VAL A 74 16.02 -14.85 -2.67
C VAL A 74 16.10 -13.33 -2.76
N ARG A 75 15.18 -12.71 -3.49
CA ARG A 75 15.09 -11.25 -3.62
C ARG A 75 14.33 -10.59 -2.47
N ARG A 76 13.77 -11.37 -1.54
CA ARG A 76 12.92 -10.91 -0.42
C ARG A 76 11.79 -10.02 -0.93
N GLN A 77 11.07 -10.50 -1.94
CA GLN A 77 10.02 -9.74 -2.61
C GLN A 77 8.74 -10.54 -2.77
N ILE A 78 7.62 -9.83 -2.77
CA ILE A 78 6.30 -10.33 -3.18
C ILE A 78 5.80 -9.41 -4.28
N THR A 79 5.47 -9.99 -5.43
CA THR A 79 4.96 -9.26 -6.60
C THR A 79 3.59 -9.79 -6.97
N GLY A 80 2.79 -8.98 -7.63
CA GLY A 80 1.50 -9.44 -8.10
C GLY A 80 0.74 -8.40 -8.90
N TYR A 81 -0.49 -8.75 -9.24
CA TYR A 81 -1.46 -7.82 -9.78
C TYR A 81 -2.87 -8.12 -9.31
N ASN A 82 -3.70 -7.10 -9.44
CA ASN A 82 -5.13 -7.17 -9.25
C ASN A 82 -5.82 -6.54 -10.47
N SER A 83 -6.80 -7.25 -11.06
CA SER A 83 -7.57 -6.75 -12.21
C SER A 83 -8.87 -6.04 -11.80
N GLU A 84 -9.04 -5.71 -10.52
CA GLU A 84 -10.26 -5.08 -10.04
C GLU A 84 -10.33 -3.64 -10.55
N GLN A 85 -11.42 -3.36 -11.24
CA GLN A 85 -11.73 -2.03 -11.72
C GLN A 85 -13.19 -1.73 -11.37
N MET A 86 -13.42 -0.83 -10.42
CA MET A 86 -14.76 -0.58 -9.89
C MET A 86 -15.71 0.09 -10.91
N ASP A 87 -15.15 0.80 -11.90
CA ASP A 87 -15.88 1.53 -12.94
C ASP A 87 -16.10 0.75 -14.24
N TRP A 88 -15.80 -0.55 -14.27
CA TRP A 88 -15.94 -1.38 -15.48
C TRP A 88 -17.36 -1.35 -16.08
N ILE A 89 -18.40 -1.19 -15.25
CA ILE A 89 -19.81 -1.17 -15.66
C ILE A 89 -20.21 0.09 -16.43
N ILE A 90 -19.43 1.17 -16.34
CA ILE A 90 -19.69 2.44 -17.03
C ILE A 90 -18.72 2.71 -18.19
N HIS A 91 -17.88 1.74 -18.55
CA HIS A 91 -17.00 1.89 -19.72
C HIS A 91 -17.84 2.10 -20.97
N SER A 92 -17.52 3.17 -21.71
CA SER A 92 -18.06 3.30 -23.06
C SER A 92 -17.54 2.15 -23.91
N THR A 93 -18.35 1.69 -24.87
CA THR A 93 -17.97 0.61 -25.79
C THR A 93 -16.64 0.91 -26.52
N SER A 94 -16.30 2.19 -26.69
CA SER A 94 -15.06 2.65 -27.31
C SER A 94 -13.80 2.46 -26.46
N ILE A 95 -13.91 2.39 -25.12
CA ILE A 95 -12.75 2.21 -24.22
C ILE A 95 -12.66 0.80 -23.63
N ALA A 96 -13.73 0.00 -23.74
CA ALA A 96 -13.80 -1.33 -23.15
C ALA A 96 -12.65 -2.27 -23.58
N ALA A 97 -12.21 -2.18 -24.84
CA ALA A 97 -11.09 -2.99 -25.33
C ALA A 97 -9.71 -2.53 -24.81
N ALA A 98 -9.55 -1.24 -24.49
CA ALA A 98 -8.32 -0.73 -23.88
C ALA A 98 -8.31 -1.02 -22.37
N ALA A 99 -9.48 -0.94 -21.71
CA ALA A 99 -9.63 -1.16 -20.29
C ALA A 99 -9.66 -2.64 -19.89
N SER A 100 -9.91 -3.57 -20.81
CA SER A 100 -9.92 -5.01 -20.53
C SER A 100 -8.56 -5.58 -20.12
N GLY A 101 -7.47 -4.87 -20.40
CA GLY A 101 -6.11 -5.20 -19.94
C GLY A 101 -5.70 -4.48 -18.65
N PHE A 102 -6.63 -3.80 -17.97
CA PHE A 102 -6.32 -3.04 -16.77
C PHE A 102 -5.90 -3.96 -15.62
N HIS A 103 -4.71 -3.67 -15.08
CA HIS A 103 -4.18 -4.32 -13.91
C HIS A 103 -3.45 -3.28 -13.06
N GLY A 104 -3.73 -3.28 -11.75
CA GLY A 104 -2.84 -2.68 -10.77
C GLY A 104 -1.76 -3.68 -10.41
N TYR A 105 -0.55 -3.48 -10.91
CA TYR A 105 0.62 -4.28 -10.57
C TYR A 105 1.30 -3.74 -9.31
N PHE A 106 1.89 -4.61 -8.51
CA PHE A 106 2.66 -4.20 -7.34
C PHE A 106 3.96 -4.99 -7.18
N CYS A 107 4.92 -4.36 -6.50
CA CYS A 107 6.17 -4.94 -6.06
C CYS A 107 6.43 -4.52 -4.62
N ALA A 108 6.48 -5.48 -3.69
CA ALA A 108 6.79 -5.27 -2.29
C ALA A 108 8.15 -5.91 -1.97
N ARG A 109 9.09 -5.16 -1.41
CA ARG A 109 10.42 -5.64 -1.02
C ARG A 109 10.67 -5.45 0.47
N PHE A 110 11.23 -6.48 1.10
CA PHE A 110 11.43 -6.58 2.54
C PHE A 110 12.91 -6.49 2.89
N ASP A 111 13.23 -5.85 4.01
CA ASP A 111 14.61 -5.73 4.50
C ASP A 111 15.09 -6.98 5.27
N LYS A 112 14.18 -7.81 5.79
CA LYS A 112 14.49 -9.05 6.52
C LYS A 112 14.37 -10.30 5.63
N PRO A 113 15.21 -11.33 5.85
CA PRO A 113 15.06 -12.62 5.17
C PRO A 113 13.77 -13.32 5.60
N PHE A 114 13.13 -14.01 4.65
CA PHE A 114 11.96 -14.82 4.95
C PHE A 114 12.38 -16.15 5.60
N VAL A 115 11.70 -16.52 6.68
CA VAL A 115 11.84 -17.84 7.32
C VAL A 115 10.85 -18.84 6.73
N VAL A 116 9.62 -18.38 6.52
CA VAL A 116 8.57 -19.15 5.85
C VAL A 116 7.91 -18.23 4.84
N VAL A 117 7.58 -18.78 3.68
CA VAL A 117 6.71 -18.14 2.69
C VAL A 117 5.56 -19.06 2.38
N GLY A 118 4.47 -18.50 1.87
CA GLY A 118 3.40 -19.31 1.33
C GLY A 118 2.44 -18.51 0.48
N VAL A 119 1.79 -19.23 -0.41
CA VAL A 119 0.73 -18.70 -1.28
C VAL A 119 -0.58 -19.33 -0.85
N CYS A 120 -1.59 -18.49 -0.71
CA CYS A 120 -2.96 -18.89 -0.42
C CYS A 120 -3.82 -18.67 -1.66
N LYS A 121 -4.69 -19.61 -1.97
CA LYS A 121 -5.70 -19.48 -3.02
C LYS A 121 -7.03 -19.97 -2.50
N ASN A 122 -8.06 -19.13 -2.62
CA ASN A 122 -9.41 -19.43 -2.17
C ASN A 122 -9.44 -19.91 -0.70
N TYR A 123 -8.79 -19.15 0.18
CA TYR A 123 -8.61 -19.45 1.61
C TYR A 123 -7.85 -20.73 1.94
N THR A 124 -7.25 -21.38 0.94
CA THR A 124 -6.48 -22.61 1.12
C THR A 124 -5.00 -22.30 0.97
N LEU A 125 -4.20 -22.68 1.96
CA LEU A 125 -2.75 -22.66 1.86
C LEU A 125 -2.30 -23.69 0.84
N LEU A 126 -1.56 -23.26 -0.18
CA LEU A 126 -0.99 -24.15 -1.18
C LEU A 126 0.24 -24.88 -0.62
N PRO A 127 0.62 -26.04 -1.22
CA PRO A 127 1.87 -26.71 -0.90
C PRO A 127 3.09 -25.76 -0.91
N ALA A 128 4.06 -26.00 -0.03
CA ALA A 128 5.17 -25.09 0.22
C ALA A 128 6.13 -24.90 -0.98
N ASP A 129 6.10 -25.81 -1.95
CA ASP A 129 6.84 -25.72 -3.22
C ASP A 129 6.16 -24.83 -4.26
N ILE A 130 4.94 -24.35 -3.98
CA ILE A 130 4.22 -23.41 -4.83
C ILE A 130 4.49 -21.98 -4.37
N GLU A 131 5.24 -21.24 -5.19
CA GLU A 131 5.65 -19.86 -4.90
C GLU A 131 4.82 -18.82 -5.66
N GLU A 132 3.94 -19.24 -6.56
CA GLU A 132 3.04 -18.37 -7.32
C GLU A 132 1.64 -18.95 -7.51
N ALA A 133 0.64 -18.07 -7.63
CA ALA A 133 -0.70 -18.46 -8.00
C ALA A 133 -1.44 -17.35 -8.73
N GLU A 134 -2.29 -17.76 -9.68
CA GLU A 134 -3.26 -16.89 -10.36
C GLU A 134 -4.70 -17.36 -10.07
N GLY A 135 -5.62 -16.41 -9.98
CA GLY A 135 -7.05 -16.63 -9.95
C GLY A 135 -7.75 -15.73 -8.96
N SER A 136 -8.98 -16.09 -8.59
CA SER A 136 -9.72 -15.39 -7.54
C SER A 136 -9.19 -15.74 -6.15
N LEU A 137 -9.19 -14.76 -5.25
CA LEU A 137 -8.81 -14.90 -3.84
C LEU A 137 -7.40 -15.49 -3.64
N VAL A 138 -6.44 -14.97 -4.40
CA VAL A 138 -5.01 -15.24 -4.23
C VAL A 138 -4.36 -14.22 -3.29
N SER A 139 -3.49 -14.71 -2.41
CA SER A 139 -2.67 -13.91 -1.51
C SER A 139 -1.35 -14.61 -1.21
N ALA A 140 -0.36 -13.86 -0.75
CA ALA A 140 0.89 -14.43 -0.28
C ALA A 140 1.28 -13.85 1.08
N PHE A 141 2.07 -14.62 1.83
CA PHE A 141 2.64 -14.20 3.08
C PHE A 141 4.11 -14.63 3.19
N ALA A 142 4.80 -13.94 4.07
CA ALA A 142 6.13 -14.26 4.56
C ALA A 142 6.12 -14.13 6.09
N ARG A 143 6.88 -15.01 6.73
CA ARG A 143 7.10 -15.05 8.18
C ARG A 143 8.55 -14.71 8.46
N PHE A 144 8.76 -14.01 9.56
CA PHE A 144 10.06 -13.62 10.08
C PHE A 144 10.19 -14.15 11.50
N ASP A 145 11.41 -14.48 11.90
CA ASP A 145 11.72 -14.86 13.27
C ASP A 145 12.39 -13.68 13.99
N VAL A 146 12.06 -13.50 15.26
CA VAL A 146 12.74 -12.55 16.14
C VAL A 146 14.11 -13.15 16.50
N PRO A 147 15.23 -12.44 16.27
CA PRO A 147 16.56 -12.92 16.62
C PRO A 147 16.67 -13.30 18.10
N GLU A 148 17.48 -14.32 18.39
CA GLU A 148 17.71 -14.77 19.76
C GLU A 148 18.23 -13.62 20.64
N GLY A 149 17.60 -13.44 21.81
CA GLY A 149 17.93 -12.34 22.73
C GLY A 149 17.23 -11.00 22.44
N GLN A 150 16.39 -10.91 21.40
CA GLN A 150 15.53 -9.74 21.15
C GLN A 150 14.09 -10.02 21.56
N CYS A 151 13.40 -8.98 22.03
CA CYS A 151 11.97 -9.04 22.39
C CYS A 151 11.04 -8.54 21.28
N SER A 152 11.61 -7.97 20.21
CA SER A 152 10.87 -7.41 19.08
C SER A 152 11.70 -7.48 17.80
N LEU A 153 11.02 -7.44 16.66
CA LEU A 153 11.61 -7.36 15.33
C LEU A 153 10.95 -6.21 14.57
N GLN A 154 11.77 -5.33 14.00
CA GLN A 154 11.34 -4.37 13.00
C GLN A 154 11.52 -4.96 11.61
N VAL A 155 10.53 -4.81 10.74
CA VAL A 155 10.58 -5.22 9.32
C VAL A 155 10.14 -4.05 8.47
N ASP A 156 11.02 -3.58 7.59
CA ASP A 156 10.74 -2.49 6.67
C ASP A 156 10.26 -3.08 5.33
N VAL A 157 9.13 -2.57 4.83
CA VAL A 157 8.55 -2.99 3.55
C VAL A 157 8.34 -1.78 2.65
N ARG A 158 9.02 -1.80 1.50
CA ARG A 158 8.84 -0.78 0.47
C ARG A 158 7.96 -1.35 -0.64
N VAL A 159 6.90 -0.64 -0.99
CA VAL A 159 5.89 -1.09 -1.95
C VAL A 159 5.71 -0.06 -3.05
N ARG A 160 5.81 -0.51 -4.30
CA ARG A 160 5.51 0.30 -5.48
C ARG A 160 4.40 -0.35 -6.29
N VAL A 161 3.56 0.50 -6.86
CA VAL A 161 2.53 0.09 -7.81
C VAL A 161 2.88 0.53 -9.23
N SER A 162 2.36 -0.14 -10.24
CA SER A 162 2.47 0.25 -11.64
C SER A 162 1.21 -0.17 -12.36
N PHE A 163 0.79 0.57 -13.36
CA PHE A 163 -0.26 0.15 -14.28
C PHE A 163 0.32 -0.49 -15.56
N ILE A 164 1.64 -0.52 -15.69
CA ILE A 164 2.35 -1.07 -16.86
C ILE A 164 2.68 -2.56 -16.66
N SER A 165 3.41 -2.91 -15.58
CA SER A 165 3.77 -4.31 -15.28
C SER A 165 4.38 -4.49 -13.88
N MET A 166 4.44 -5.73 -13.38
CA MET A 166 5.18 -6.06 -12.15
C MET A 166 6.66 -5.66 -12.24
N ALA A 167 7.29 -5.89 -13.40
CA ALA A 167 8.69 -5.53 -13.62
C ALA A 167 8.89 -4.00 -13.60
N GLN A 168 7.93 -3.23 -14.12
CA GLN A 168 7.96 -1.77 -14.02
C GLN A 168 7.77 -1.31 -12.57
N ALA A 169 6.84 -1.91 -11.82
CA ALA A 169 6.67 -1.62 -10.40
C ALA A 169 7.97 -1.82 -9.62
N CYS A 170 8.69 -2.92 -9.85
CA CYS A 170 9.98 -3.15 -9.19
C CYS A 170 11.07 -2.16 -9.66
N ARG A 171 11.14 -1.82 -10.96
CA ARG A 171 12.09 -0.80 -11.45
C ARG A 171 11.83 0.58 -10.84
N ASN A 172 10.56 0.97 -10.77
CA ASN A 172 10.18 2.24 -10.14
C ASN A 172 10.51 2.21 -8.64
N LEU A 173 10.33 1.07 -7.97
CA LEU A 173 10.74 0.88 -6.57
C LEU A 173 12.25 1.11 -6.40
N ASP A 174 13.07 0.50 -7.26
CA ASP A 174 14.53 0.62 -7.25
C ASP A 174 15.01 2.06 -7.45
N GLY A 175 14.31 2.84 -8.29
CA GLY A 175 14.65 4.22 -8.60
C GLY A 175 14.17 5.22 -7.55
N GLU A 176 12.97 5.04 -7.01
CA GLU A 176 12.34 6.00 -6.11
C GLU A 176 12.68 5.76 -4.63
N ILE A 177 12.70 4.49 -4.18
CA ILE A 177 13.03 4.13 -2.79
C ILE A 177 14.01 2.93 -2.80
N PRO A 178 15.31 3.16 -3.01
CA PRO A 178 16.34 2.11 -3.03
C PRO A 178 16.44 1.28 -1.75
N ASP A 179 17.15 0.15 -1.84
CA ASP A 179 17.38 -0.73 -0.69
C ASP A 179 18.13 0.01 0.42
N GLY A 180 17.59 -0.06 1.64
CA GLY A 180 18.15 0.60 2.83
C GLY A 180 17.63 2.02 3.09
N THR A 181 16.76 2.58 2.23
CA THR A 181 16.08 3.85 2.52
C THR A 181 15.15 3.71 3.71
N SER A 182 15.36 4.54 4.72
CA SER A 182 14.54 4.58 5.91
C SER A 182 13.16 5.20 5.66
N LEU A 183 12.21 4.91 6.55
CA LEU A 183 10.89 5.55 6.53
C LEU A 183 10.98 7.08 6.63
N GLU A 184 11.90 7.60 7.46
CA GLU A 184 12.08 9.04 7.64
C GLU A 184 12.59 9.71 6.36
N GLU A 185 13.55 9.08 5.68
CA GLU A 185 14.06 9.55 4.38
C GLU A 185 12.96 9.55 3.31
N THR A 186 12.03 8.59 3.37
CA THR A 186 10.87 8.55 2.49
C THR A 186 9.87 9.67 2.82
N ALA A 187 9.64 9.94 4.10
CA ALA A 187 8.65 10.93 4.54
C ALA A 187 9.09 12.38 4.33
N ARG A 188 10.39 12.65 4.44
CA ARG A 188 10.95 14.01 4.46
C ARG A 188 10.66 14.81 3.18
N PRO A 189 10.83 14.27 1.95
CA PRO A 189 10.48 15.00 0.73
C PRO A 189 9.00 15.34 0.66
N THR A 190 8.12 14.38 0.97
CA THR A 190 6.66 14.58 0.97
C THR A 190 6.25 15.64 1.98
N ARG A 191 6.82 15.60 3.20
CA ARG A 191 6.59 16.63 4.23
C ARG A 191 7.03 18.01 3.76
N THR A 192 8.20 18.10 3.13
CA THR A 192 8.75 19.36 2.62
C THR A 192 7.87 19.95 1.52
N GLN A 193 7.39 19.12 0.59
CA GLN A 193 6.49 19.56 -0.48
C GLN A 193 5.13 20.02 0.05
N TRP A 194 4.57 19.32 1.05
CA TRP A 194 3.35 19.77 1.70
C TRP A 194 3.54 21.10 2.42
N ALA A 195 4.62 21.25 3.19
CA ALA A 195 4.94 22.53 3.83
C ALA A 195 5.03 23.66 2.80
N GLU A 196 5.79 23.47 1.72
CA GLU A 196 5.91 24.46 0.65
C GLU A 196 4.56 24.85 0.03
N LYS A 197 3.67 23.88 -0.20
CA LYS A 197 2.35 24.15 -0.78
C LYS A 197 1.42 24.88 0.19
N LEU A 198 1.42 24.50 1.46
CA LEU A 198 0.57 25.09 2.49
C LEU A 198 1.07 26.50 2.89
N ASP A 199 2.38 26.71 2.91
CA ASP A 199 3.02 28.02 3.23
C ASP A 199 2.73 29.10 2.19
N ARG A 200 2.23 28.74 0.99
CA ARG A 200 1.80 29.71 -0.03
C ARG A 200 0.59 30.53 0.41
N ILE A 201 -0.14 30.08 1.42
CA ILE A 201 -1.32 30.76 1.95
C ILE A 201 -1.07 31.07 3.42
N THR A 202 -0.93 32.35 3.74
CA THR A 202 -0.90 32.85 5.12
C THR A 202 -2.24 33.49 5.44
N ILE A 203 -2.87 33.05 6.53
CA ILE A 203 -4.12 33.66 7.02
C ILE A 203 -3.79 34.56 8.20
N GLU A 204 -4.18 35.83 8.08
CA GLU A 204 -4.17 36.78 9.18
C GLU A 204 -5.58 36.87 9.80
N GLY A 205 -5.65 37.00 11.13
CA GLY A 205 -6.92 37.23 11.84
C GLY A 205 -7.79 35.99 12.06
N ALA A 206 -7.23 34.78 12.04
CA ALA A 206 -7.96 33.58 12.48
C ALA A 206 -8.39 33.72 13.95
N ALA A 207 -9.66 33.40 14.24
CA ALA A 207 -10.22 33.57 15.57
C ALA A 207 -9.75 32.48 16.56
N SER A 208 -9.26 31.34 16.06
CA SER A 208 -8.72 30.23 16.85
C SER A 208 -7.80 29.32 16.02
N ASP A 209 -6.99 28.50 16.71
CA ASP A 209 -6.20 27.42 16.07
C ASP A 209 -7.10 26.39 15.34
N ASN A 210 -8.35 26.24 15.78
CA ASN A 210 -9.32 25.36 15.13
C ASN A 210 -9.73 25.87 13.74
N ASP A 211 -9.83 27.20 13.57
CA ASP A 211 -10.14 27.80 12.27
C ASP A 211 -8.97 27.61 11.29
N LEU A 212 -7.72 27.76 11.78
CA LEU A 212 -6.52 27.46 11.00
C LEU A 212 -6.47 25.98 10.59
N SER A 213 -6.71 25.06 11.53
CA SER A 213 -6.75 23.61 11.26
C SER A 213 -7.80 23.26 10.20
N THR A 214 -9.01 23.81 10.33
CA THR A 214 -10.10 23.60 9.36
C THR A 214 -9.69 24.09 7.98
N PHE A 215 -9.14 25.30 7.89
CA PHE A 215 -8.71 25.86 6.62
C PHE A 215 -7.62 25.02 5.95
N TYR A 216 -6.52 24.72 6.66
CA TYR A 216 -5.42 23.95 6.07
C TYR A 216 -5.83 22.52 5.73
N THR A 217 -6.79 21.93 6.44
CA THR A 217 -7.39 20.63 6.09
C THR A 217 -8.16 20.70 4.77
N VAL A 218 -8.94 21.77 4.54
CA VAL A 218 -9.64 21.98 3.26
C VAL A 218 -8.65 22.20 2.12
N VAL A 219 -7.59 22.97 2.34
CA VAL A 219 -6.53 23.17 1.34
C VAL A 219 -5.84 21.85 1.01
N TYR A 220 -5.50 21.05 2.03
CA TYR A 220 -4.95 19.71 1.85
C TYR A 220 -5.83 18.85 0.96
N HIS A 221 -7.14 18.75 1.24
CA HIS A 221 -8.07 17.98 0.40
C HIS A 221 -8.22 18.53 -1.02
N SER A 222 -8.12 19.84 -1.20
CA SER A 222 -8.21 20.50 -2.51
C SER A 222 -7.00 20.19 -3.41
N LEU A 223 -5.89 19.74 -2.83
CA LEU A 223 -4.64 19.43 -3.56
C LEU A 223 -4.46 17.93 -3.84
N GLN A 224 -5.41 17.06 -3.45
CA GLN A 224 -5.29 15.61 -3.64
C GLN A 224 -5.66 15.15 -5.05
N TYR A 225 -6.46 15.93 -5.79
CA TYR A 225 -6.97 15.57 -7.11
C TYR A 225 -6.86 16.72 -8.11
N PRO A 226 -6.61 16.43 -9.40
CA PRO A 226 -6.28 15.11 -9.97
C PRO A 226 -4.89 14.62 -9.51
N TYR A 227 -4.70 13.30 -9.47
CA TYR A 227 -3.41 12.69 -9.14
C TYR A 227 -2.57 12.43 -10.40
N GLU A 228 -1.26 12.29 -10.24
CA GLU A 228 -0.33 12.00 -11.34
C GLU A 228 -0.58 10.61 -11.94
N GLN A 229 -0.81 10.54 -13.26
CA GLN A 229 -1.06 9.30 -13.99
C GLN A 229 0.08 8.90 -14.93
N HIS A 230 1.30 9.41 -14.73
CA HIS A 230 2.48 9.02 -15.51
C HIS A 230 3.48 8.31 -14.60
N GLU A 231 4.26 7.38 -15.13
CA GLU A 231 5.29 6.68 -14.38
C GLU A 231 6.69 7.26 -14.66
N TRP A 232 7.65 6.99 -13.77
CA TRP A 232 8.99 7.61 -13.71
C TRP A 232 9.78 7.57 -15.04
N ASP A 233 9.50 6.62 -15.93
CA ASP A 233 10.14 6.54 -17.24
C ASP A 233 9.49 7.43 -18.32
N GLY A 234 8.55 8.29 -17.93
CA GLY A 234 7.86 9.24 -18.81
C GLY A 234 6.88 8.58 -19.78
N ARG A 235 6.60 7.28 -19.62
CA ARG A 235 5.61 6.60 -20.45
C ARG A 235 4.20 6.94 -19.94
N PRO A 236 3.30 7.44 -20.80
CA PRO A 236 1.90 7.53 -20.43
C PRO A 236 1.35 6.11 -20.19
N VAL A 237 0.51 6.00 -19.18
CA VAL A 237 -0.25 4.79 -18.83
C VAL A 237 -1.35 4.54 -19.85
#